data_AF-A0A0A3JJL8-F1
#
_entry.id   AF-A0A0A3JJL8-F1
#
_cell.length_a   1.000
_cell.length_b   1.000
_cell.length_c   1.000
_cell.angle_alpha   90.00
_cell.angle_beta   90.00
_cell.angle_gamma   90.00
#
_symmetry.space_group_name_H-M   'P 1'
#
loop_
_entity.id
_entity.type
_entity.pdbx_description
1 polymer ?
#
loop_
_entity_poly.entity_id
_entity_poly.type
_entity_poly.pdbx_seq_one_letter_code
_entity_poly.pdbx_strand_id
1 'polypeptide(L)'
;MRNEIQELFGDYNLFARQIANVQLSNLSFDVYEFRDGAAMQVDLLFTEKDQFDNIQEAFSAIFKKQLFDGEEWDMDDEPDSLDEQWMTGLENFWINAYFPTKNMCIELVKDDFISKFKRDLADVNVPEPVVKELLIRLNHIETIQILKGYVYDCIFGQSDSHYFLFEWGIYD
;
A
#
# COMPACT_ATOMS: atom_id res chain seq x y z
N MET A 1 -9.89 -10.82 -3.40
CA MET A 1 -8.64 -10.10 -3.12
C MET A 1 -7.37 -10.93 -3.31
N ARG A 2 -7.07 -11.94 -2.45
CA ARG A 2 -5.74 -12.60 -2.46
C ARG A 2 -5.29 -13.09 -3.85
N ASN A 3 -6.12 -13.86 -4.55
CA ASN A 3 -5.75 -14.43 -5.85
C ASN A 3 -5.52 -13.34 -6.91
N GLU A 4 -6.36 -12.31 -6.92
CA GLU A 4 -6.25 -11.18 -7.85
C GLU A 4 -4.93 -10.43 -7.65
N ILE A 5 -4.51 -10.22 -6.40
CA ILE A 5 -3.20 -9.61 -6.12
C ILE A 5 -2.05 -10.57 -6.44
N GLN A 6 -2.20 -11.88 -6.19
CA GLN A 6 -1.19 -12.88 -6.57
C GLN A 6 -0.95 -12.94 -8.08
N GLU A 7 -1.97 -12.67 -8.91
CA GLU A 7 -1.81 -12.61 -10.36
C GLU A 7 -0.87 -11.49 -10.80
N LEU A 8 -0.93 -10.32 -10.16
CA LEU A 8 -0.01 -9.19 -10.46
C LEU A 8 1.44 -9.56 -10.20
N PHE A 9 1.70 -10.28 -9.11
CA PHE A 9 3.05 -10.75 -8.79
C PHE A 9 3.47 -11.98 -9.58
N GLY A 10 2.54 -12.65 -10.28
CA GLY A 10 2.82 -13.72 -11.23
C GLY A 10 3.16 -13.21 -12.65
N ASP A 11 2.79 -11.97 -12.97
CA ASP A 11 3.02 -11.32 -14.26
C ASP A 11 3.39 -9.84 -14.07
N TYR A 12 4.69 -9.58 -13.94
CA TYR A 12 5.19 -8.21 -13.74
C TYR A 12 4.96 -7.31 -14.94
N ASN A 13 4.81 -7.85 -16.15
CA ASN A 13 4.47 -7.05 -17.32
C ASN A 13 3.03 -6.52 -17.23
N LEU A 14 2.09 -7.38 -16.83
CA LEU A 14 0.72 -6.98 -16.51
C LEU A 14 0.72 -5.92 -15.41
N PHE A 15 1.43 -6.17 -14.31
CA PHE A 15 1.44 -5.26 -13.17
C PHE A 15 2.04 -3.90 -13.52
N ALA A 16 3.19 -3.88 -14.20
CA ALA A 16 3.81 -2.64 -14.69
C ALA A 16 2.85 -1.83 -15.58
N ARG A 17 2.09 -2.48 -16.45
CA ARG A 17 1.11 -1.80 -17.32
C ARG A 17 -0.03 -1.20 -16.51
N GLN A 18 -0.53 -1.92 -15.51
CA GLN A 18 -1.57 -1.37 -14.65
C GLN A 18 -1.07 -0.16 -13.86
N ILE A 19 0.14 -0.23 -13.31
CA ILE A 19 0.77 0.89 -12.62
C ILE A 19 0.96 2.09 -13.55
N ALA A 20 1.50 1.88 -14.75
CA ALA A 20 1.73 2.96 -15.70
C ALA A 20 0.45 3.64 -16.17
N ASN A 21 -0.67 2.91 -16.25
CA ASN A 21 -1.97 3.46 -16.64
C ASN A 21 -2.67 4.27 -15.53
N VAL A 22 -2.20 4.18 -14.29
CA VAL A 22 -2.73 5.02 -13.21
C VAL A 22 -2.27 6.45 -13.41
N GLN A 23 -3.20 7.39 -13.31
CA GLN A 23 -2.90 8.82 -13.19
C GLN A 23 -3.18 9.28 -11.76
N LEU A 24 -2.13 9.54 -10.97
CA LEU A 24 -2.29 9.89 -9.56
C LEU A 24 -3.05 11.21 -9.36
N SER A 25 -2.87 12.18 -10.27
CA SER A 25 -3.57 13.47 -10.23
C SER A 25 -5.10 13.38 -10.33
N ASN A 26 -5.64 12.25 -10.79
CA ASN A 26 -7.09 12.00 -10.84
C ASN A 26 -7.64 11.30 -9.59
N LEU A 27 -6.77 10.93 -8.64
CA LEU A 27 -7.10 10.12 -7.48
C LEU A 27 -6.91 10.90 -6.20
N SER A 28 -7.70 10.54 -5.19
CA SER A 28 -7.63 11.06 -3.84
C SER A 28 -7.10 9.98 -2.89
N PHE A 29 -6.13 10.39 -2.07
CA PHE A 29 -5.51 9.55 -1.05
C PHE A 29 -5.46 10.30 0.28
N ASP A 30 -5.83 9.61 1.36
CA ASP A 30 -5.54 10.07 2.71
C ASP A 30 -4.29 9.35 3.22
N VAL A 31 -3.23 10.13 3.45
CA VAL A 31 -1.92 9.65 3.90
C VAL A 31 -1.77 9.97 5.39
N TYR A 32 -1.34 9.00 6.18
CA TYR A 32 -0.97 9.21 7.57
C TYR A 32 0.40 8.59 7.84
N GLU A 33 1.28 9.39 8.42
CA GLU A 33 2.61 8.96 8.83
C GLU A 33 2.75 9.22 10.33
N PHE A 34 3.02 8.16 11.09
CA PHE A 34 3.20 8.24 12.53
C PHE A 34 4.53 7.66 12.92
N ARG A 35 5.39 8.46 13.55
CA ARG A 35 6.71 8.04 13.98
C ARG A 35 6.89 8.26 15.48
N ASP A 36 7.46 7.28 16.15
CA ASP A 36 7.91 7.45 17.54
C ASP A 36 9.25 8.19 17.59
N GLY A 37 9.65 8.66 18.78
CA GLY A 37 10.93 9.36 18.94
C GLY A 37 12.17 8.48 18.82
N ALA A 38 12.05 7.19 18.52
CA ALA A 38 13.15 6.23 18.51
C ALA A 38 13.47 5.73 17.09
N ALA A 39 12.56 5.00 16.46
CA ALA A 39 12.74 4.35 15.16
C ALA A 39 11.45 3.71 14.59
N MET A 40 10.38 3.57 15.38
CA MET A 40 9.16 2.92 14.94
C MET A 40 8.30 3.86 14.11
N GLN A 41 7.79 3.36 13.00
CA GLN A 41 6.92 4.12 12.10
C GLN A 41 5.72 3.27 11.65
N VAL A 42 4.57 3.92 11.54
CA VAL A 42 3.36 3.39 10.91
C VAL A 42 2.96 4.34 9.79
N ASP A 43 2.89 3.82 8.57
CA ASP A 43 2.40 4.53 7.40
C ASP A 43 1.07 3.93 6.95
N LEU A 44 0.11 4.80 6.69
CA LEU A 44 -1.22 4.44 6.24
C LEU A 44 -1.54 5.19 4.97
N LEU A 45 -2.05 4.46 3.99
CA LEU A 45 -2.64 5.04 2.79
C LEU A 45 -4.07 4.54 2.68
N PHE A 46 -5.03 5.46 2.59
CA PHE A 46 -6.43 5.14 2.31
C PHE A 46 -6.86 5.77 0.99
N THR A 47 -7.76 5.09 0.29
CA THR A 47 -8.39 5.62 -0.93
C THR A 47 -9.80 5.07 -1.07
N GLU A 48 -10.73 5.88 -1.57
CA GLU A 48 -12.13 5.46 -1.75
C GLU A 48 -12.25 4.46 -2.91
N LYS A 49 -13.08 3.43 -2.73
CA LYS A 49 -13.25 2.33 -3.69
C LYS A 49 -13.85 2.75 -5.02
N ASP A 50 -14.70 3.76 -5.03
CA ASP A 50 -15.45 4.23 -6.19
C ASP A 50 -14.58 4.90 -7.26
N GLN A 51 -13.32 5.17 -6.94
CA GLN A 51 -12.31 5.67 -7.87
C GLN A 51 -11.72 4.57 -8.78
N PHE A 52 -12.03 3.30 -8.54
CA PHE A 52 -11.41 2.16 -9.24
C PHE A 52 -12.46 1.18 -9.76
N ASP A 53 -12.20 0.58 -10.92
CA ASP A 53 -13.07 -0.45 -11.49
C ASP A 53 -12.89 -1.79 -10.76
N ASN A 54 -11.70 -2.06 -10.22
CA ASN A 54 -11.37 -3.31 -9.57
C ASN A 54 -10.19 -3.18 -8.58
N ILE A 55 -9.93 -4.27 -7.85
CA ILE A 55 -8.90 -4.30 -6.80
C ILE A 55 -7.46 -4.26 -7.31
N GLN A 56 -7.20 -4.79 -8.51
CA GLN A 56 -5.85 -4.76 -9.08
C GLN A 56 -5.45 -3.35 -9.50
N GLU A 57 -6.41 -2.60 -10.05
CA GLU A 57 -6.26 -1.17 -10.35
C GLU A 57 -5.99 -0.37 -9.07
N ALA A 58 -6.80 -0.57 -8.03
CA ALA A 58 -6.61 0.09 -6.74
C ALA A 58 -5.25 -0.23 -6.11
N PHE A 59 -4.83 -1.50 -6.14
CA PHE A 59 -3.52 -1.91 -5.63
C PHE A 59 -2.37 -1.28 -6.44
N SER A 60 -2.50 -1.23 -7.77
CA SER A 60 -1.52 -0.58 -8.64
C SER A 60 -1.41 0.92 -8.39
N ALA A 61 -2.54 1.59 -8.12
CA ALA A 61 -2.56 3.00 -7.79
C ALA A 61 -1.93 3.30 -6.43
N ILE A 62 -2.26 2.49 -5.41
CA ILE A 62 -1.64 2.55 -4.08
C ILE A 62 -0.14 2.33 -4.18
N PHE A 63 0.32 1.34 -4.96
CA PHE A 63 1.74 1.12 -5.17
C PHE A 63 2.41 2.29 -5.88
N LYS A 64 1.80 2.83 -6.95
CA LYS A 64 2.35 4.01 -7.65
C LYS A 64 2.48 5.19 -6.70
N LYS A 65 1.47 5.43 -5.86
CA LYS A 65 1.48 6.48 -4.84
C LYS A 65 2.61 6.28 -3.85
N GLN A 66 2.75 5.08 -3.30
CA GLN A 66 3.84 4.72 -2.38
C GLN A 66 5.22 4.93 -3.02
N LEU A 67 5.38 4.53 -4.29
CA LEU A 67 6.63 4.73 -5.04
C LEU A 67 6.95 6.22 -5.21
N PHE A 68 5.98 7.04 -5.61
CA PHE A 68 6.19 8.47 -5.79
C PHE A 68 6.53 9.17 -4.47
N ASP A 69 5.85 8.80 -3.39
CA ASP A 69 6.13 9.36 -2.06
C ASP A 69 7.51 8.96 -1.56
N GLY A 70 7.86 7.66 -1.67
CA GLY A 70 9.12 7.13 -1.19
C GLY A 70 10.34 7.65 -1.97
N GLU A 71 10.18 7.92 -3.27
CA GLU A 71 11.24 8.50 -4.10
C GLU A 71 11.19 10.04 -4.19
N GLU A 72 10.27 10.68 -3.45
CA GLU A 72 10.04 12.14 -3.45
C GLU A 72 9.80 12.72 -4.85
N TRP A 73 9.11 11.99 -5.72
CA TRP A 73 8.79 12.42 -7.09
C TRP A 73 7.57 13.33 -7.14
N ASP A 74 7.63 14.32 -8.02
CA ASP A 74 6.49 15.21 -8.29
C ASP A 74 5.44 14.48 -9.13
N MET A 75 4.17 14.55 -8.71
CA MET A 75 3.05 13.97 -9.45
C MET A 75 2.76 14.75 -10.74
N ASP A 76 3.18 16.02 -10.82
CA ASP A 76 3.08 16.80 -12.05
C ASP A 76 4.03 16.29 -13.16
N ASP A 77 5.07 15.53 -12.77
CA ASP A 77 6.07 14.94 -13.66
C ASP A 77 5.82 13.44 -13.93
N GLU A 78 4.57 12.96 -13.72
CA GLU A 78 4.19 11.57 -14.01
C GLU A 78 4.53 11.19 -15.47
N PRO A 79 5.30 10.09 -15.70
CA PRO A 79 5.58 9.62 -17.06
C PRO A 79 4.31 9.21 -17.80
N ASP A 80 4.33 9.38 -19.13
CA ASP A 80 3.26 8.88 -20.00
C ASP A 80 3.09 7.36 -19.84
N SER A 81 1.85 6.88 -19.89
CA SER A 81 1.55 5.45 -19.68
C SER A 81 2.14 4.53 -20.76
N LEU A 82 2.48 5.09 -21.93
CA LEU A 82 3.13 4.40 -23.04
C LEU A 82 4.64 4.61 -23.08
N ASP A 83 5.22 5.31 -22.10
CA ASP A 83 6.66 5.50 -22.02
C ASP A 83 7.38 4.16 -21.78
N GLU A 84 8.18 3.74 -22.76
CA GLU A 84 8.86 2.44 -22.73
C GLU A 84 9.91 2.36 -21.63
N GLN A 85 10.57 3.47 -21.26
CA GLN A 85 11.59 3.47 -20.21
C GLN A 85 10.93 3.33 -18.84
N TRP A 86 9.82 4.05 -18.62
CA TRP A 86 9.00 3.93 -17.42
C TRP A 86 8.48 2.52 -17.23
N MET A 87 7.86 1.96 -18.27
CA MET A 87 7.38 0.58 -18.30
C MET A 87 8.49 -0.44 -17.99
N THR A 88 9.65 -0.29 -18.63
CA THR A 88 10.81 -1.15 -18.41
C THR A 88 11.35 -1.02 -16.99
N GLY A 89 11.36 0.19 -16.43
CA GLY A 89 11.79 0.46 -15.06
C GLY A 89 10.86 -0.15 -14.03
N LEU A 90 9.54 -0.03 -14.22
CA LEU A 90 8.54 -0.67 -13.38
C LEU A 90 8.70 -2.18 -13.35
N GLU A 91 8.71 -2.82 -14.53
CA GLU A 91 8.76 -4.27 -14.66
C GLU A 91 10.05 -4.87 -14.09
N ASN A 92 11.20 -4.26 -14.38
CA ASN A 92 12.50 -4.85 -14.06
C ASN A 92 13.14 -4.37 -12.76
N PHE A 93 12.68 -3.24 -12.21
CA PHE A 93 13.32 -2.62 -11.06
C PHE A 93 12.34 -2.28 -9.94
N TRP A 94 11.41 -1.34 -10.16
CA TRP A 94 10.65 -0.75 -9.06
C TRP A 94 9.74 -1.73 -8.33
N ILE A 95 9.02 -2.60 -9.04
CA ILE A 95 8.17 -3.62 -8.41
C ILE A 95 9.00 -4.52 -7.49
N ASN A 96 10.18 -4.95 -7.92
CA ASN A 96 11.04 -5.83 -7.12
C ASN A 96 11.83 -5.08 -6.03
N ALA A 97 12.07 -3.78 -6.19
CA ALA A 97 12.71 -2.95 -5.16
C ALA A 97 11.81 -2.83 -3.93
N TYR A 98 10.52 -2.56 -4.14
CA TYR A 98 9.53 -2.43 -3.06
C TYR A 98 9.01 -3.79 -2.60
N PHE A 99 8.79 -4.73 -3.51
CA PHE A 99 8.31 -6.08 -3.19
C PHE A 99 9.33 -7.16 -3.57
N PRO A 100 10.47 -7.27 -2.85
CA PRO A 100 11.49 -8.25 -3.20
C PRO A 100 10.96 -9.66 -2.94
N THR A 101 11.14 -10.56 -3.91
CA THR A 101 10.61 -11.94 -3.88
C THR A 101 10.95 -12.70 -2.59
N LYS A 102 12.12 -12.45 -1.99
CA LYS A 102 12.57 -13.08 -0.75
C LYS A 102 11.72 -12.75 0.49
N ASN A 103 11.05 -11.60 0.50
CA ASN A 103 10.26 -11.10 1.63
C ASN A 103 8.75 -11.08 1.32
N MET A 104 8.40 -11.33 0.05
CA MET A 104 7.02 -11.34 -0.41
C MET A 104 6.26 -12.51 0.20
N CYS A 105 5.13 -12.20 0.81
CA CYS A 105 4.29 -13.16 1.52
C CYS A 105 2.84 -12.73 1.30
N ILE A 106 2.17 -13.30 0.30
CA ILE A 106 0.77 -12.96 -0.02
C ILE A 106 -0.16 -13.94 0.68
N GLU A 107 -0.41 -13.68 1.96
CA GLU A 107 -1.20 -14.53 2.85
C GLU A 107 -2.40 -13.77 3.43
N LEU A 108 -3.52 -14.46 3.61
CA LEU A 108 -4.67 -13.88 4.30
C LEU A 108 -4.31 -13.61 5.77
N VAL A 109 -4.50 -12.37 6.22
CA VAL A 109 -4.40 -12.04 7.64
C VAL A 109 -5.71 -12.44 8.29
N LYS A 110 -5.74 -13.65 8.86
CA LYS A 110 -6.89 -14.14 9.62
C LYS A 110 -6.89 -13.51 11.01
N ASP A 111 -8.09 -13.21 11.51
CA ASP A 111 -8.43 -12.85 12.90
C ASP A 111 -7.28 -12.19 13.70
N ASP A 112 -7.38 -10.87 13.92
CA ASP A 112 -6.56 -10.03 14.84
C ASP A 112 -5.90 -8.79 14.19
N PHE A 113 -6.11 -8.50 12.90
CA PHE A 113 -5.56 -7.27 12.27
C PHE A 113 -5.94 -6.01 13.04
N ILE A 114 -7.22 -5.85 13.43
CA ILE A 114 -7.67 -4.66 14.17
C ILE A 114 -6.95 -4.51 15.52
N SER A 115 -6.65 -5.60 16.22
CA SER A 115 -5.89 -5.53 17.48
C SER A 115 -4.44 -5.17 17.22
N LYS A 116 -3.81 -5.74 16.18
CA LYS A 116 -2.47 -5.35 15.73
C LYS A 116 -2.44 -3.87 15.36
N PHE A 117 -3.32 -3.42 14.49
CA PHE A 117 -3.48 -2.02 14.09
C PHE A 117 -3.55 -1.08 15.30
N LYS A 118 -4.41 -1.38 16.29
CA LYS A 118 -4.53 -0.57 17.51
C LYS A 118 -3.25 -0.55 18.34
N ARG A 119 -2.59 -1.70 18.50
CA ARG A 119 -1.36 -1.81 19.27
C ARG A 119 -0.23 -1.04 18.58
N ASP A 120 -0.03 -1.27 17.29
CA ASP A 120 1.04 -0.66 16.52
C ASP A 120 0.87 0.88 16.46
N LEU A 121 -0.36 1.40 16.36
CA LEU A 121 -0.64 2.84 16.51
C LEU A 121 -0.39 3.37 17.93
N ALA A 122 -0.64 2.56 18.97
CA ALA A 122 -0.33 2.94 20.34
C ALA A 122 1.18 3.02 20.57
N ASP A 123 1.96 2.12 19.96
CA ASP A 123 3.43 2.08 20.05
C ASP A 123 4.08 3.36 19.48
N VAL A 124 3.46 3.97 18.46
CA VAL A 124 3.88 5.27 17.90
C VAL A 124 3.09 6.47 18.46
N ASN A 125 2.40 6.28 19.59
CA ASN A 125 1.69 7.32 20.35
C ASN A 125 0.62 8.09 19.56
N VAL A 126 -0.09 7.44 18.62
CA VAL A 126 -1.17 8.09 17.87
C VAL A 126 -2.30 8.51 18.82
N PRO A 127 -2.81 9.76 18.73
CA PRO A 127 -3.92 10.22 19.57
C PRO A 127 -5.20 9.38 19.39
N GLU A 128 -5.86 9.04 20.49
CA GLU A 128 -7.09 8.24 20.50
C GLU A 128 -8.19 8.74 19.53
N PRO A 129 -8.43 10.07 19.37
CA PRO A 129 -9.41 10.56 18.39
C PRO A 129 -9.08 10.16 16.95
N VAL A 130 -7.80 10.16 16.58
CA VAL A 130 -7.32 9.76 15.25
C VAL A 130 -7.49 8.25 15.07
N VAL A 131 -7.11 7.46 16.08
CA VAL A 131 -7.32 6.01 16.05
C VAL A 131 -8.80 5.66 15.84
N LYS A 132 -9.72 6.38 16.52
CA LYS A 132 -11.16 6.18 16.35
C LYS A 132 -11.63 6.51 14.93
N GLU A 133 -11.15 7.59 14.34
CA GLU A 133 -11.45 7.96 12.96
C GLU A 133 -11.01 6.87 11.98
N LEU A 134 -9.76 6.42 12.09
CA LEU A 134 -9.20 5.38 11.23
C LEU A 134 -9.97 4.06 11.34
N LEU A 135 -10.36 3.68 12.56
CA LEU A 135 -11.15 2.46 12.79
C LEU A 135 -12.56 2.51 12.17
N ILE A 136 -13.16 3.69 12.01
CA ILE A 136 -14.46 3.82 11.32
C ILE A 136 -14.32 3.43 9.84
N ARG A 137 -13.17 3.71 9.22
CA ARG A 137 -12.87 3.36 7.83
C ARG A 137 -12.59 1.87 7.62
N LEU A 138 -12.30 1.13 8.70
CA LEU A 138 -11.95 -0.29 8.71
C LEU A 138 -13.15 -1.19 9.08
N ASN A 139 -14.30 -0.98 8.43
CA ASN A 139 -15.48 -1.84 8.60
C ASN A 139 -15.43 -3.08 7.67
N HIS A 140 -15.86 -4.24 8.18
CA HIS A 140 -15.92 -5.51 7.44
C HIS A 140 -14.67 -5.84 6.60
N ILE A 141 -13.50 -5.63 7.19
CA ILE A 141 -12.26 -5.70 6.42
C ILE A 141 -11.92 -7.10 5.93
N GLU A 142 -11.30 -7.14 4.75
CA GLU A 142 -10.50 -8.26 4.27
C GLU A 142 -9.06 -7.76 4.12
N THR A 143 -8.08 -8.51 4.63
CA THR A 143 -6.67 -8.10 4.63
C THR A 143 -5.75 -9.22 4.18
N ILE A 144 -4.73 -8.86 3.41
CA ILE A 144 -3.61 -9.73 3.03
C ILE A 144 -2.30 -9.10 3.48
N GLN A 145 -1.41 -9.93 4.01
CA GLN A 145 -0.01 -9.55 4.12
C GLN A 145 0.56 -9.50 2.70
N ILE A 146 1.43 -8.54 2.41
CA ILE A 146 2.18 -8.44 1.15
C ILE A 146 3.66 -8.68 1.40
N LEU A 147 4.21 -8.07 2.46
CA LEU A 147 5.60 -8.25 2.88
C LEU A 147 5.65 -8.61 4.36
N LYS A 148 6.50 -9.57 4.70
CA LYS A 148 6.75 -9.95 6.09
C LYS A 148 8.24 -10.03 6.35
N GLY A 149 8.75 -9.01 7.03
CA GLY A 149 10.12 -8.94 7.51
C GLY A 149 10.24 -9.28 9.00
N TYR A 150 11.45 -9.26 9.53
CA TYR A 150 11.68 -9.36 10.98
C TYR A 150 11.31 -8.09 11.74
N VAL A 151 11.39 -6.94 11.07
CA VAL A 151 11.20 -5.59 11.64
C VAL A 151 10.31 -4.72 10.77
N TYR A 152 9.54 -5.32 9.86
CA TYR A 152 8.69 -4.61 8.92
C TYR A 152 7.53 -5.50 8.47
N ASP A 153 6.33 -4.95 8.41
CA ASP A 153 5.10 -5.56 7.91
C ASP A 153 4.45 -4.61 6.90
N CYS A 154 4.05 -5.14 5.74
CA CYS A 154 3.20 -4.45 4.78
C CYS A 154 1.92 -5.26 4.57
N ILE A 155 0.77 -4.64 4.82
CA ILE A 155 -0.56 -5.25 4.73
C ILE A 155 -1.41 -4.41 3.79
N PHE A 156 -1.97 -5.05 2.77
CA PHE A 156 -2.98 -4.46 1.92
C PHE A 156 -4.36 -4.98 2.32
N GLY A 157 -5.36 -4.11 2.31
CA GLY A 157 -6.71 -4.48 2.67
C GLY A 157 -7.79 -3.68 1.97
N GLN A 158 -9.00 -4.15 2.18
CA GLN A 158 -10.22 -3.48 1.76
C GLN A 158 -11.23 -3.48 2.91
N SER A 159 -12.02 -2.42 3.00
CA SER A 159 -13.24 -2.31 3.81
C SER A 159 -14.46 -2.22 2.90
N ASP A 160 -15.63 -1.87 3.44
CA ASP A 160 -16.83 -1.66 2.61
C ASP A 160 -16.65 -0.52 1.61
N SER A 161 -15.88 0.52 1.97
CA SER A 161 -15.78 1.77 1.21
C SER A 161 -14.38 2.16 0.78
N HIS A 162 -13.33 1.55 1.37
CA HIS A 162 -11.95 1.94 1.11
C HIS A 162 -11.09 0.74 0.70
N TYR A 163 -10.06 1.04 -0.09
CA TYR A 163 -8.83 0.25 -0.12
C TYR A 163 -7.79 0.93 0.78
N PHE A 164 -6.90 0.15 1.38
CA PHE A 164 -5.86 0.70 2.24
C PHE A 164 -4.57 -0.10 2.23
N LEU A 165 -3.47 0.61 2.47
CA LEU A 165 -2.16 0.06 2.79
C LEU A 165 -1.84 0.39 4.25
N PHE A 166 -1.38 -0.60 4.99
CA PHE A 166 -0.85 -0.46 6.34
C PHE A 166 0.60 -0.94 6.32
N GLU A 167 1.52 -0.05 6.68
CA GLU A 167 2.92 -0.38 6.85
C GLU A 167 3.32 -0.10 8.29
N TRP A 168 4.05 -1.04 8.88
CA TRP A 168 4.68 -0.86 10.17
C TRP A 168 6.13 -1.30 10.06
N GLY A 169 7.06 -0.52 10.60
CA GLY A 169 8.46 -0.89 10.59
C GLY A 169 9.30 -0.18 11.64
N ILE A 170 10.52 -0.69 11.80
CA ILE A 170 11.60 -0.03 12.56
C ILE A 170 12.61 0.47 11.54
N TYR A 171 12.78 1.79 11.48
CA TYR A 171 13.64 2.48 10.54
C TYR A 171 14.79 3.16 11.31
N ASP A 172 16.03 2.92 10.86
CA ASP A 172 17.25 3.50 11.44
C ASP A 172 17.35 5.02 11.22
#